data_AF-A0A6L3MJK4-F1
#
_entry.id   AF-A0A6L3MJK4-F1
#
_cell.length_a   1.000
_cell.length_b   1.000
_cell.length_c   1.000
_cell.angle_alpha   90.00
_cell.angle_beta   90.00
_cell.angle_gamma   90.00
#
_symmetry.space_group_name_H-M   'P 1'
#
loop_
_entity.id
_entity.type
_entity.pdbx_description
1 polymer ?
#
loop_
_entity_poly.entity_id
_entity_poly.type
_entity_poly.pdbx_seq_one_letter_code
_entity_poly.pdbx_strand_id
1 'polypeptide(L)'
;AQHAAAAQRLLDDLAELDFAGAARDDGRALSRDALVAFDDTRGANLLRFWMRRLGLPGASAGRLANMMRQLRAAHDAHALRVDHAGQCLRLYRDTVYWEAGDSAEPADDGTGTPHPESSLAWDGQEVWHVPAWRGTFVFAPAEAGSDGAVPEALLRSAVLAA
;
A
#
# COMPACT_ATOMS: atom_id res chain seq x y z
N ALA A 1 -17.74 3.52 -24.85
CA ALA A 1 -16.52 4.36 -24.83
C ALA A 1 -16.76 5.75 -24.21
N GLN A 2 -17.71 6.55 -24.70
CA GLN A 2 -17.95 7.91 -24.20
C GLN A 2 -18.32 7.98 -22.71
N HIS A 3 -19.16 7.06 -22.21
CA HIS A 3 -19.52 6.99 -20.79
C HIS A 3 -18.32 6.70 -19.88
N ALA A 4 -17.41 5.82 -20.28
CA ALA A 4 -16.20 5.52 -19.51
C ALA A 4 -15.24 6.72 -19.46
N ALA A 5 -15.08 7.43 -20.58
CA ALA A 5 -14.27 8.65 -20.63
C ALA A 5 -14.88 9.78 -19.78
N ALA A 6 -16.22 9.89 -19.75
CA ALA A 6 -16.91 10.85 -18.88
C ALA A 6 -16.74 10.50 -17.40
N ALA A 7 -16.86 9.22 -17.05
CA ALA A 7 -16.61 8.76 -15.68
C ALA A 7 -15.16 9.04 -15.24
N GLN A 8 -14.18 8.80 -16.11
CA GLN A 8 -12.77 9.06 -15.80
C GLN A 8 -12.51 10.56 -15.53
N ARG A 9 -13.10 11.46 -16.33
CA ARG A 9 -12.99 12.90 -16.08
C ARG A 9 -13.58 13.29 -14.73
N LEU A 10 -14.75 12.79 -14.37
CA LEU A 10 -15.36 13.07 -13.07
C LEU A 10 -14.50 12.55 -11.91
N LEU A 11 -13.84 11.41 -12.08
CA LEU A 11 -12.88 10.90 -11.10
C LEU A 11 -11.65 11.81 -10.97
N ASP A 12 -11.14 12.33 -12.08
CA ASP A 12 -9.99 13.24 -12.07
C ASP A 12 -10.37 14.61 -11.45
N ASP A 13 -11.54 15.15 -11.78
CA ASP A 13 -12.08 16.38 -11.20
C ASP A 13 -12.26 16.25 -9.68
N LEU A 14 -12.80 15.12 -9.21
CA LEU A 14 -12.93 14.84 -7.78
C LEU A 14 -11.56 14.75 -7.10
N ALA A 15 -10.61 14.05 -7.73
CA ALA A 15 -9.26 13.92 -7.17
C ALA A 15 -8.54 15.27 -7.08
N GLU A 16 -8.77 16.19 -8.02
CA GLU A 16 -8.21 17.54 -7.98
C GLU A 16 -8.76 18.35 -6.80
N LEU A 17 -10.07 18.26 -6.53
CA LEU A 17 -10.68 18.89 -5.35
C LEU A 17 -10.11 18.32 -4.04
N ASP A 18 -9.98 17.00 -3.98
CA ASP A 18 -9.43 16.30 -2.82
C ASP A 18 -7.96 16.69 -2.59
N PHE A 19 -7.20 16.77 -3.68
CA PHE A 19 -5.81 17.20 -3.67
C PHE A 19 -5.68 18.64 -3.17
N ALA A 20 -6.52 19.57 -3.62
CA ALA A 20 -6.49 20.95 -3.16
C ALA A 20 -6.69 21.08 -1.64
N GLY A 21 -7.53 20.23 -1.03
CA GLY A 21 -7.74 20.22 0.42
C GLY A 21 -6.60 19.54 1.21
N ALA A 22 -5.99 18.50 0.63
CA ALA A 22 -4.96 17.70 1.30
C ALA A 22 -3.53 18.21 1.08
N ALA A 23 -3.26 18.94 0.00
CA ALA A 23 -1.92 19.33 -0.43
C ALA A 23 -1.19 20.22 0.58
N ARG A 24 0.11 19.98 0.71
CA ARG A 24 1.09 20.73 1.50
C ARG A 24 2.35 20.91 0.64
N ASP A 25 3.24 21.80 1.06
CA ASP A 25 4.55 22.01 0.40
C ASP A 25 4.46 22.14 -1.13
N ASP A 26 3.57 23.02 -1.61
CA ASP A 26 3.33 23.25 -3.03
C ASP A 26 2.95 21.97 -3.82
N GLY A 27 2.24 21.06 -3.14
CA GLY A 27 1.77 19.80 -3.72
C GLY A 27 2.81 18.68 -3.74
N ARG A 28 3.99 18.88 -3.14
CA ARG A 28 4.99 17.83 -2.95
C ARG A 28 4.68 16.91 -1.78
N ALA A 29 3.77 17.31 -0.92
CA ALA A 29 3.31 16.52 0.21
C ALA A 29 1.80 16.61 0.39
N LEU A 30 1.24 15.68 1.15
CA LEU A 30 -0.16 15.66 1.59
C LEU A 30 -0.22 15.63 3.11
N SER A 31 -1.23 16.25 3.70
CA SER A 31 -1.59 16.04 5.09
C SER A 31 -2.11 14.62 5.28
N ARG A 32 -1.52 13.88 6.21
CA ARG A 32 -1.94 12.54 6.60
C ARG A 32 -3.41 12.54 7.03
N ASP A 33 -3.78 13.43 7.94
CA ASP A 33 -5.14 13.50 8.50
C ASP A 33 -6.18 13.72 7.41
N ALA A 34 -5.93 14.66 6.50
CA ALA A 34 -6.82 14.92 5.37
C ALA A 34 -6.93 13.69 4.45
N LEU A 35 -5.80 13.04 4.16
CA LEU A 35 -5.75 11.85 3.30
C LEU A 35 -6.50 10.66 3.90
N VAL A 36 -6.29 10.36 5.19
CA VAL A 36 -6.92 9.21 5.85
C VAL A 36 -8.38 9.48 6.24
N ALA A 37 -8.86 10.72 6.22
CA ALA A 37 -10.27 11.04 6.42
C ALA A 37 -11.16 10.58 5.25
N PHE A 38 -10.60 10.39 4.05
CA PHE A 38 -11.34 9.84 2.91
C PHE A 38 -11.60 8.34 3.09
N ASP A 39 -12.66 7.83 2.46
CA ASP A 39 -12.87 6.40 2.31
C ASP A 39 -11.83 5.77 1.36
N ASP A 40 -11.81 4.43 1.29
CA ASP A 40 -10.79 3.70 0.54
C ASP A 40 -10.83 3.99 -0.98
N THR A 41 -12.03 4.19 -1.55
CA THR A 41 -12.18 4.48 -2.98
C THR A 41 -11.63 5.86 -3.30
N ARG A 42 -12.01 6.87 -2.51
CA ARG A 42 -11.64 8.25 -2.72
C ARG A 42 -10.16 8.50 -2.38
N GLY A 43 -9.66 7.90 -1.31
CA GLY A 43 -8.23 7.93 -0.96
C GLY A 43 -7.35 7.29 -2.04
N ALA A 44 -7.73 6.13 -2.58
CA ALA A 44 -7.02 5.51 -3.69
C ALA A 44 -7.08 6.34 -4.98
N ASN A 45 -8.20 7.02 -5.25
CA ASN A 45 -8.32 7.94 -6.38
C ASN A 45 -7.38 9.15 -6.24
N LEU A 46 -7.32 9.75 -5.06
CA LEU A 46 -6.40 10.85 -4.74
C LEU A 46 -4.93 10.42 -4.87
N LEU A 47 -4.53 9.28 -4.30
CA LEU A 47 -3.16 8.78 -4.43
C LEU A 47 -2.79 8.56 -5.91
N ARG A 48 -3.69 7.95 -6.70
CA ARG A 48 -3.47 7.74 -8.13
C ARG A 48 -3.27 9.06 -8.86
N PHE A 49 -4.12 10.04 -8.61
CA PHE A 49 -4.01 11.38 -9.21
C PHE A 49 -2.67 12.03 -8.84
N TRP A 50 -2.29 11.98 -7.57
CA TRP A 50 -1.07 12.59 -7.08
C TRP A 50 0.19 11.95 -7.68
N MET A 51 0.25 10.62 -7.76
CA MET A 51 1.34 9.90 -8.43
C MET A 51 1.49 10.35 -9.90
N ARG A 52 0.39 10.46 -10.65
CA ARG A 52 0.43 10.96 -12.04
C ARG A 52 0.92 12.40 -12.11
N ARG A 53 0.47 13.27 -11.20
CA ARG A 53 0.88 14.68 -11.14
C ARG A 53 2.39 14.82 -10.91
N LEU A 54 2.97 13.93 -10.10
CA LEU A 54 4.41 13.86 -9.84
C LEU A 54 5.21 13.11 -10.92
N GLY A 55 4.53 12.56 -11.94
CA GLY A 55 5.18 11.77 -13.00
C GLY A 55 5.68 10.40 -12.53
N LEU A 56 5.16 9.89 -11.41
CA LEU A 56 5.57 8.60 -10.86
C LEU A 56 4.91 7.43 -11.61
N PRO A 57 5.54 6.23 -11.63
CA PRO A 57 4.94 5.04 -12.19
C PRO A 57 3.60 4.72 -11.53
N GLY A 58 2.60 4.36 -12.34
CA GLY A 58 1.25 4.03 -11.84
C GLY A 58 1.26 2.87 -10.84
N ALA A 59 0.24 2.84 -9.98
CA ALA A 59 0.00 1.76 -9.04
C ALA A 59 -1.37 1.10 -9.30
N SER A 60 -1.42 -0.22 -9.12
CA SER A 60 -2.62 -1.04 -9.21
C SER A 60 -3.63 -0.62 -8.14
N ALA A 61 -4.91 -0.97 -8.34
CA ALA A 61 -5.94 -0.69 -7.34
C ALA A 61 -5.63 -1.37 -6.00
N GLY A 62 -5.11 -2.60 -6.02
CA GLY A 62 -4.70 -3.33 -4.82
C GLY A 62 -3.53 -2.65 -4.11
N ARG A 63 -2.53 -2.16 -4.85
CA ARG A 63 -1.39 -1.44 -4.30
C ARG A 63 -1.80 -0.14 -3.61
N LEU A 64 -2.65 0.66 -4.25
CA LEU A 64 -3.16 1.91 -3.69
C LEU A 64 -3.99 1.66 -2.42
N ALA A 65 -4.86 0.64 -2.44
CA ALA A 65 -5.63 0.25 -1.25
C ALA A 65 -4.71 -0.20 -0.10
N ASN A 66 -3.63 -0.93 -0.41
CA ASN A 66 -2.63 -1.32 0.58
C ASN A 66 -1.90 -0.11 1.17
N MET A 67 -1.45 0.84 0.35
CA MET A 67 -0.83 2.10 0.80
C MET A 67 -1.76 2.85 1.77
N MET A 68 -3.05 2.98 1.43
CA MET A 68 -4.05 3.62 2.30
C MET A 68 -4.21 2.89 3.64
N ARG A 69 -4.30 1.55 3.64
CA ARG A 69 -4.37 0.78 4.88
C ARG A 69 -3.15 1.01 5.77
N GLN A 70 -1.93 1.00 5.19
CA GLN A 70 -0.71 1.25 5.94
C GLN A 70 -0.64 2.68 6.50
N LEU A 71 -1.10 3.69 5.75
CA LEU A 71 -1.19 5.07 6.22
C LEU A 71 -2.14 5.25 7.41
N ARG A 72 -3.27 4.52 7.42
CA ARG A 72 -4.20 4.50 8.55
C ARG A 72 -3.60 3.80 9.77
N ALA A 73 -2.91 2.68 9.56
CA ALA A 73 -2.34 1.85 10.62
C ALA A 73 -1.04 2.41 11.21
N ALA A 74 -0.34 3.30 10.50
CA ALA A 74 0.86 3.95 11.01
C ALA A 74 0.55 4.67 12.33
N HIS A 75 1.44 4.62 13.31
CA HIS A 75 1.33 5.35 14.56
C HIS A 75 2.59 6.16 14.80
N ASP A 76 2.50 7.22 15.61
CA ASP A 76 3.50 8.27 15.76
C ASP A 76 4.92 7.78 16.12
N ALA A 77 5.04 6.57 16.67
CA ALA A 77 6.32 5.95 17.00
C ALA A 77 7.05 5.32 15.78
N HIS A 78 6.38 5.09 14.65
CA HIS A 78 6.95 4.41 13.48
C HIS A 78 6.76 5.24 12.22
N ALA A 79 7.86 5.69 11.62
CA ALA A 79 7.82 6.32 10.29
C ALA A 79 7.39 5.27 9.25
N LEU A 80 6.27 5.50 8.58
CA LEU A 80 5.83 4.63 7.49
C LEU A 80 6.80 4.76 6.31
N ARG A 81 7.14 3.62 5.70
CA ARG A 81 7.86 3.51 4.42
C ARG A 81 7.15 2.47 3.55
N VAL A 82 6.72 2.87 2.36
CA VAL A 82 6.15 1.97 1.34
C VAL A 82 6.85 2.21 0.01
N ASP A 83 7.66 1.24 -0.43
CA ASP A 83 8.39 1.33 -1.69
C ASP A 83 7.49 1.02 -2.91
N HIS A 84 7.69 1.68 -4.04
CA HIS A 84 6.97 1.45 -5.28
C HIS A 84 7.78 1.95 -6.47
N ALA A 85 8.22 1.05 -7.35
CA ALA A 85 8.86 1.40 -8.62
C ALA A 85 10.04 2.40 -8.50
N GLY A 86 10.96 2.14 -7.55
CA GLY A 86 12.08 3.05 -7.26
C GLY A 86 11.70 4.35 -6.54
N GLN A 87 10.44 4.48 -6.10
CA GLN A 87 9.97 5.58 -5.25
C GLN A 87 9.61 5.03 -3.87
N CYS A 88 9.56 5.90 -2.88
CA CYS A 88 9.17 5.55 -1.53
C CYS A 88 8.14 6.54 -1.00
N LEU A 89 6.97 6.04 -0.61
CA LEU A 89 5.97 6.79 0.12
C LEU A 89 6.34 6.82 1.60
N ARG A 90 6.50 8.03 2.15
CA ARG A 90 6.89 8.26 3.54
C ARG A 90 5.78 8.94 4.31
N LEU A 91 5.73 8.65 5.61
CA LEU A 91 5.01 9.45 6.59
C LEU A 91 5.99 9.98 7.63
N TYR A 92 6.01 11.30 7.82
CA TYR A 92 6.77 11.95 8.88
C TYR A 92 6.02 13.18 9.39
N ARG A 93 5.82 13.28 10.72
CA ARG A 93 5.13 14.42 11.38
C ARG A 93 3.82 14.80 10.68
N ASP A 94 2.95 13.81 10.45
CA ASP A 94 1.65 13.95 9.76
C ASP A 94 1.70 14.49 8.32
N THR A 95 2.87 14.44 7.71
CA THR A 95 3.09 14.79 6.31
C THR A 95 3.47 13.54 5.52
N VAL A 96 2.71 13.29 4.46
CA VAL A 96 2.90 12.19 3.52
C VAL A 96 3.61 12.73 2.28
N TYR A 97 4.71 12.12 1.85
CA TYR A 97 5.47 12.59 0.70
C TYR A 97 6.13 11.42 -0.05
N TRP A 98 6.48 11.65 -1.31
CA TRP A 98 7.28 10.73 -2.10
C TRP A 98 8.75 11.16 -2.09
N GLU A 99 9.65 10.20 -1.99
CA GLU A 99 11.09 10.38 -2.19
C GLU A 99 11.64 9.27 -3.09
N ALA A 100 12.87 9.45 -3.58
CA ALA A 100 13.57 8.37 -4.27
C ALA A 100 13.76 7.20 -3.29
N GLY A 101 13.27 6.03 -3.68
CA GLY A 101 13.51 4.78 -2.98
C GLY A 101 14.74 4.05 -3.55
N ASP A 102 15.11 2.97 -2.87
CA ASP A 102 16.15 2.03 -3.30
C ASP A 102 15.57 0.73 -3.88
N SER A 103 14.24 0.62 -3.94
CA SER A 103 13.60 -0.57 -4.50
C SER A 103 13.83 -0.68 -6.01
N ALA A 104 14.42 -1.79 -6.43
CA ALA A 104 14.56 -2.17 -7.83
C ALA A 104 13.31 -2.88 -8.40
N GLU A 105 12.20 -2.89 -7.65
CA GLU A 105 10.97 -3.55 -8.08
C GLU A 105 10.34 -2.80 -9.26
N PRO A 106 9.80 -3.53 -10.25
CA PRO A 106 8.95 -2.91 -11.27
C PRO A 106 7.67 -2.36 -10.62
N ALA A 107 7.01 -1.44 -11.32
CA ALA A 107 5.73 -0.93 -10.85
C ALA A 107 4.68 -2.06 -10.84
N ASP A 108 4.03 -2.26 -9.69
CA ASP A 108 2.76 -2.97 -9.65
C ASP A 108 1.67 -2.04 -10.18
N ASP A 109 1.53 -1.94 -11.49
CA ASP A 109 0.49 -1.17 -12.19
C ASP A 109 -0.72 -2.04 -12.60
N GLY A 110 -0.73 -3.31 -12.19
CA GLY A 110 -1.75 -4.30 -12.56
C GLY A 110 -1.61 -4.90 -13.96
N THR A 111 -0.55 -4.56 -14.70
CA THR A 111 -0.26 -5.13 -16.04
C THR A 111 0.86 -6.17 -16.02
N GLY A 112 1.54 -6.33 -14.88
CA GLY A 112 2.59 -7.34 -14.68
C GLY A 112 2.08 -8.78 -14.77
N THR A 113 2.98 -9.71 -15.06
CA THR A 113 2.70 -11.16 -14.95
C THR A 113 2.30 -11.49 -13.52
N PRO A 114 1.20 -12.22 -13.28
CA PRO A 114 0.84 -12.70 -11.95
C PRO A 114 2.03 -13.40 -11.29
N HIS A 115 2.30 -13.06 -10.03
CA HIS A 115 3.31 -13.78 -9.27
C HIS A 115 2.90 -15.26 -9.17
N PRO A 116 3.83 -16.21 -9.35
CA PRO A 116 3.52 -17.62 -9.18
C PRO A 116 3.05 -17.86 -7.74
N GLU A 117 1.99 -18.65 -7.61
CA GLU A 117 1.42 -19.06 -6.32
C GLU A 117 2.56 -19.61 -5.44
N SER A 118 2.72 -19.03 -4.25
CA SER A 118 3.75 -19.42 -3.30
C SER A 118 3.15 -20.31 -2.24
N SER A 119 3.47 -21.61 -2.29
CA SER A 119 3.02 -22.60 -1.33
C SER A 119 4.14 -22.91 -0.33
N LEU A 120 3.98 -22.54 0.94
CA LEU A 120 4.96 -22.76 2.02
C LEU A 120 4.33 -23.54 3.18
N ALA A 121 5.04 -24.57 3.69
CA ALA A 121 4.58 -25.41 4.81
C ALA A 121 5.29 -25.01 6.11
N TRP A 122 4.53 -24.55 7.10
CA TRP A 122 5.07 -24.01 8.36
C TRP A 122 5.46 -25.14 9.31
N ASP A 123 6.71 -25.13 9.72
CA ASP A 123 7.32 -26.13 10.60
C ASP A 123 8.10 -25.46 11.74
N GLY A 124 7.50 -24.44 12.36
CA GLY A 124 8.12 -23.75 13.51
C GLY A 124 9.11 -22.64 13.16
N GLN A 125 9.22 -22.23 11.89
CA GLN A 125 10.12 -21.13 11.53
C GLN A 125 9.57 -19.79 12.03
N GLU A 126 10.43 -19.00 12.67
CA GLU A 126 10.13 -17.63 13.11
C GLU A 126 10.06 -16.65 11.93
N VAL A 127 10.83 -16.92 10.88
CA VAL A 127 10.95 -16.03 9.71
C VAL A 127 10.76 -16.83 8.44
N TRP A 128 9.89 -16.34 7.57
CA TRP A 128 9.53 -16.93 6.30
C TRP A 128 9.75 -15.97 5.16
N HIS A 129 10.75 -16.25 4.34
CA HIS A 129 10.96 -15.53 3.10
C HIS A 129 9.96 -16.02 2.06
N VAL A 130 9.29 -15.08 1.38
CA VAL A 130 8.34 -15.35 0.30
C VAL A 130 8.97 -14.85 -1.00
N PRO A 131 9.85 -15.62 -1.67
CA PRO A 131 10.76 -15.08 -2.68
C PRO A 131 10.02 -14.53 -3.91
N ALA A 132 8.88 -15.13 -4.27
CA ALA A 132 8.04 -14.65 -5.37
C ALA A 132 7.37 -13.31 -5.06
N TRP A 133 7.13 -13.04 -3.78
CA TRP A 133 6.50 -11.81 -3.26
C TRP A 133 7.50 -10.87 -2.57
N ARG A 134 8.81 -11.23 -2.60
CA ARG A 134 9.98 -10.54 -2.05
C ARG A 134 9.78 -9.94 -0.64
N GLY A 135 8.84 -10.50 0.12
CA GLY A 135 8.51 -10.12 1.49
C GLY A 135 8.88 -11.22 2.48
N THR A 136 8.74 -10.91 3.76
CA THR A 136 9.01 -11.84 4.84
C THR A 136 7.80 -11.88 5.78
N PHE A 137 7.27 -13.06 6.06
CA PHE A 137 6.38 -13.26 7.20
C PHE A 137 7.24 -13.48 8.45
N VAL A 138 6.94 -12.74 9.51
CA VAL A 138 7.57 -12.91 10.81
C VAL A 138 6.52 -13.42 11.78
N PHE A 139 6.78 -14.57 12.37
CA PHE A 139 5.93 -15.20 13.37
C PHE A 139 6.53 -14.92 14.75
N ALA A 140 5.71 -14.43 15.67
CA ALA A 140 6.09 -14.24 17.07
C ALA A 140 5.11 -15.01 17.96
N PRO A 141 5.56 -15.60 19.09
CA PRO A 141 4.65 -16.19 20.06
C PRO A 141 3.63 -15.16 20.56
N ALA A 142 2.36 -15.56 20.62
CA ALA A 142 1.26 -14.73 21.11
C ALA A 142 0.39 -15.53 22.07
N GLU A 143 -0.25 -14.85 23.04
CA GLU A 143 -1.19 -15.51 23.94
C GLU A 143 -2.43 -15.97 23.18
N ALA A 144 -2.96 -17.13 23.57
CA ALA A 144 -4.16 -17.68 22.96
C ALA A 144 -5.34 -16.71 23.06
N GLY A 145 -5.93 -16.35 21.92
CA GLY A 145 -7.05 -15.41 21.83
C GLY A 145 -6.64 -13.94 21.64
N SER A 146 -5.35 -13.63 21.50
CA SER A 146 -4.91 -12.29 21.10
C SER A 146 -5.38 -11.96 19.68
N ASP A 147 -5.63 -10.69 19.40
CA ASP A 147 -6.00 -10.24 18.06
C ASP A 147 -4.85 -10.54 17.07
N GLY A 148 -5.19 -11.16 15.94
CA GLY A 148 -4.21 -11.66 14.98
C GLY A 148 -3.45 -12.94 15.37
N ALA A 149 -3.71 -13.57 16.53
CA ALA A 149 -3.08 -14.83 16.89
C ALA A 149 -3.66 -16.01 16.08
N VAL A 150 -2.77 -16.84 15.53
CA VAL A 150 -3.12 -18.05 14.77
C VAL A 150 -2.67 -19.29 15.54
N PRO A 151 -3.53 -20.30 15.76
CA PRO A 151 -3.12 -21.53 16.44
C PRO A 151 -1.99 -22.24 15.70
N GLU A 152 -0.97 -22.70 16.44
CA GLU A 152 0.17 -23.42 15.85
C GLU A 152 -0.26 -24.68 15.10
N ALA A 153 -1.23 -25.42 15.66
CA ALA A 153 -1.78 -26.61 15.01
C ALA A 153 -2.40 -26.31 13.64
N LEU A 154 -2.98 -25.10 13.46
CA LEU A 154 -3.54 -24.69 12.17
C LEU A 154 -2.44 -24.42 11.15
N LEU A 155 -1.38 -23.67 11.55
CA LEU A 155 -0.21 -23.39 10.70
C LEU A 155 0.50 -24.67 10.24
N ARG A 156 0.55 -25.71 11.09
CA ARG A 156 1.15 -27.01 10.76
C ARG A 156 0.26 -27.90 9.89
N SER A 157 -1.05 -27.70 9.93
CA SER A 157 -2.01 -28.57 9.26
C SER A 157 -2.24 -28.24 7.78
N ALA A 158 -1.84 -27.04 7.35
CA ALA A 158 -2.13 -26.53 6.02
C ALA A 158 -0.93 -25.79 5.43
N VAL A 159 -0.83 -25.86 4.10
CA VAL A 159 0.13 -25.05 3.34
C VAL A 159 -0.45 -23.65 3.21
N LEU A 160 0.36 -22.64 3.52
CA LEU A 160 0.03 -21.25 3.23
C LEU A 160 0.23 -21.01 1.73
N ALA A 161 -0.84 -20.62 1.06
CA ALA A 161 -0.84 -20.27 -0.37
C ALA A 161 -1.10 -18.77 -0.51
N ALA A 162 -0.26 -18.10 -1.30
CA ALA A 162 -0.35 -16.67 -1.62
C ALA A 162 -0.13 -16.42 -3.11
#